data_AF-A0A0U5D1T5-F1
#
_entry.id   AF-A0A0U5D1T5-F1
#
_cell.length_a   1.000
_cell.length_b   1.000
_cell.length_c   1.000
_cell.angle_alpha   90.00
_cell.angle_beta   90.00
_cell.angle_gamma   90.00
#
_symmetry.space_group_name_H-M   'P 1'
#
loop_
_entity.id
_entity.type
_entity.pdbx_description
1 polymer ?
#
loop_
_entity_poly.entity_id
_entity_poly.type
_entity_poly.pdbx_seq_one_letter_code
_entity_poly.pdbx_strand_id
1 'polypeptide(L)'
;MSVLDYFGSYSENSLISEIGLTQPPEGSADSILQQTTEEKPNLRVGEASVKRESQNTVEIRLTARYKPDDEDAYETDQWGYTETDPLPALRITDLTKTEADLIEAFVPVAVNEADGFAEFQDYATKTNSLVDRLRGLTLPAVDDVREGLESYIETKERAEELEEEIERTDDLIDEIVYELYGLTEEEIGIVEETVAE
;
A
#
# COMPACT_ATOMS: atom_id res chain seq x y z
N MET A 1 -11.85 5.53 -8.23
CA MET A 1 -11.11 5.68 -9.50
C MET A 1 -9.67 5.33 -9.23
N SER A 2 -9.03 4.59 -10.13
CA SER A 2 -7.61 4.24 -10.04
C SER A 2 -6.76 5.39 -10.58
N VAL A 3 -5.50 5.49 -10.14
CA VAL A 3 -4.54 6.43 -10.73
C VAL A 3 -4.35 6.19 -12.24
N LEU A 4 -4.52 4.95 -12.69
CA LEU A 4 -4.41 4.58 -14.11
C LEU A 4 -5.49 5.25 -14.97
N ASP A 5 -6.66 5.55 -14.40
CA ASP A 5 -7.75 6.25 -15.10
C ASP A 5 -7.34 7.68 -15.49
N TYR A 6 -6.35 8.26 -14.79
CA TYR A 6 -5.85 9.61 -15.01
C TYR A 6 -4.62 9.66 -15.92
N PHE A 7 -3.88 8.57 -16.06
CA PHE A 7 -2.61 8.54 -16.80
C PHE A 7 -2.77 8.42 -18.32
N GLY A 8 -3.93 7.97 -18.81
CA GLY A 8 -4.16 7.79 -20.24
C GLY A 8 -3.12 6.85 -20.86
N SER A 9 -2.49 7.27 -21.96
CA SER A 9 -1.37 6.54 -22.57
C SER A 9 -0.04 7.11 -22.09
N TYR A 10 0.82 6.26 -21.51
CA TYR A 10 2.16 6.62 -21.09
C TYR A 10 3.20 5.63 -21.63
N SER A 11 4.45 6.06 -21.70
CA SER A 11 5.59 5.20 -21.94
C SER A 11 6.19 4.70 -20.61
N GLU A 12 6.69 3.47 -20.61
CA GLU A 12 7.49 2.95 -19.51
C GLU A 12 8.92 3.52 -19.63
N ASN A 13 9.41 4.12 -18.56
CA ASN A 13 10.63 4.93 -18.63
C ASN A 13 11.80 4.32 -17.88
N SER A 14 11.60 3.89 -16.64
CA SER A 14 12.72 3.52 -15.77
C SER A 14 12.29 2.50 -14.71
N LEU A 15 13.24 1.67 -14.29
CA LEU A 15 13.02 0.78 -13.16
C LEU A 15 12.88 1.60 -11.88
N ILE A 16 12.01 1.14 -10.97
CA ILE A 16 11.87 1.76 -9.65
C ILE A 16 13.18 1.78 -8.86
N SER A 17 14.09 0.85 -9.16
CA SER A 17 15.40 0.80 -8.52
C SER A 17 16.41 1.85 -9.04
N GLU A 18 16.08 2.53 -10.15
CA GLU A 18 16.97 3.49 -10.83
C GLU A 18 16.53 4.95 -10.68
N ILE A 19 15.29 5.20 -10.26
CA ILE A 19 14.71 6.57 -10.15
C ILE A 19 15.29 7.39 -8.99
N GLY A 20 16.00 6.76 -8.05
CA GLY A 20 16.62 7.42 -6.92
C GLY A 20 17.65 6.54 -6.22
N LEU A 21 18.04 6.92 -5.01
CA LEU A 21 18.99 6.16 -4.21
C LEU A 21 18.26 5.10 -3.37
N THR A 22 18.31 3.85 -3.84
CA THR A 22 17.75 2.70 -3.14
C THR A 22 18.59 2.30 -1.92
N GLN A 23 17.89 2.00 -0.82
CA GLN A 23 18.49 1.56 0.43
C GLN A 23 17.74 0.34 0.95
N PRO A 24 18.45 -0.68 1.48
CA PRO A 24 17.79 -1.75 2.21
C PRO A 24 17.17 -1.16 3.50
N PRO A 25 15.89 -1.42 3.79
CA PRO A 25 15.29 -0.97 5.04
C PRO A 25 15.90 -1.69 6.25
N GLU A 26 15.74 -1.11 7.45
CA GLU A 26 16.20 -1.75 8.67
C GLU A 26 15.53 -3.11 8.87
N GLY A 27 16.32 -4.13 9.24
CA GLY A 27 15.82 -5.50 9.40
C GLY A 27 15.50 -6.22 8.08
N SER A 28 15.78 -5.62 6.91
CA SER A 28 15.44 -6.25 5.64
C SER A 28 16.16 -7.57 5.39
N ALA A 29 17.36 -7.77 5.94
CA ALA A 29 18.17 -8.96 5.68
C ALA A 29 17.54 -10.26 6.20
N ASP A 30 16.81 -10.18 7.31
CA ASP A 30 16.12 -11.32 7.94
C ASP A 30 14.64 -11.39 7.52
N SER A 31 14.19 -10.49 6.65
CA SER A 31 12.80 -10.42 6.20
C SER A 31 12.46 -11.58 5.28
N ILE A 32 11.24 -12.13 5.43
CA ILE A 32 10.68 -13.11 4.50
C ILE A 32 10.63 -12.58 3.06
N LEU A 33 10.60 -11.25 2.88
CA LEU A 33 10.58 -10.63 1.54
C LEU A 33 11.87 -10.85 0.75
N GLN A 34 12.99 -11.15 1.42
CA GLN A 34 14.27 -11.49 0.78
C GLN A 34 14.40 -12.99 0.49
N GLN A 35 13.48 -13.82 1.00
CA GLN A 35 13.53 -15.26 0.82
C GLN A 35 13.07 -15.65 -0.59
N THR A 36 13.54 -16.82 -1.02
CA THR A 36 13.18 -17.42 -2.32
C THR A 36 12.24 -18.60 -2.14
N THR A 37 11.79 -19.18 -3.26
CA THR A 37 10.99 -20.42 -3.19
C THR A 37 11.77 -21.65 -2.77
N GLU A 38 13.10 -21.55 -2.59
CA GLU A 38 13.90 -22.61 -1.96
C GLU A 38 13.67 -22.67 -0.45
N GLU A 39 13.41 -21.52 0.17
CA GLU A 39 13.17 -21.39 1.62
C GLU A 39 11.67 -21.40 1.93
N LYS A 40 10.86 -20.74 1.09
CA LYS A 40 9.41 -20.60 1.26
C LYS A 40 8.66 -20.94 -0.03
N PRO A 41 8.20 -22.19 -0.20
CA PRO A 41 7.40 -22.57 -1.36
C PRO A 41 6.12 -21.73 -1.48
N ASN A 42 5.75 -21.37 -2.71
CA ASN A 42 4.56 -20.54 -3.02
C ASN A 42 4.57 -19.14 -2.40
N LEU A 43 5.74 -18.60 -2.08
CA LEU A 43 5.89 -17.22 -1.61
C LEU A 43 5.50 -16.23 -2.72
N ARG A 44 4.60 -15.31 -2.39
CA ARG A 44 4.11 -14.23 -3.27
C ARG A 44 3.75 -12.98 -2.47
N VAL A 45 3.66 -11.85 -3.16
CA VAL A 45 3.17 -10.59 -2.60
C VAL A 45 1.65 -10.69 -2.42
N GLY A 46 1.14 -10.19 -1.30
CA GLY A 46 -0.29 -9.98 -1.10
C GLY A 46 -0.71 -8.59 -1.58
N GLU A 47 -0.21 -7.58 -0.88
CA GLU A 47 -0.49 -6.16 -1.12
C GLU A 47 0.80 -5.33 -1.02
N ALA A 48 0.78 -4.18 -1.66
CA ALA A 48 1.81 -3.15 -1.50
C ALA A 48 1.20 -1.87 -0.93
N SER A 49 1.94 -1.27 0.00
CA SER A 49 1.65 0.07 0.51
C SER A 49 2.92 0.92 0.45
N VAL A 50 2.73 2.23 0.31
CA VAL A 50 3.83 3.19 0.29
C VAL A 50 3.65 4.16 1.43
N LYS A 51 4.68 4.30 2.26
CA LYS A 51 4.72 5.27 3.34
C LYS A 51 5.61 6.44 2.93
N ARG A 52 5.05 7.65 2.96
CA ARG A 52 5.80 8.89 2.74
C ARG A 52 6.56 9.26 4.01
N GLU A 53 7.89 9.16 4.00
CA GLU A 53 8.73 9.60 5.13
C GLU A 53 9.07 11.10 5.05
N SER A 54 9.25 11.60 3.83
CA SER A 54 9.48 13.02 3.54
C SER A 54 9.10 13.32 2.09
N GLN A 55 9.19 14.59 1.67
CA GLN A 55 8.88 14.98 0.28
C GLN A 55 9.72 14.22 -0.77
N ASN A 56 10.91 13.77 -0.40
CA ASN A 56 11.88 13.15 -1.31
C ASN A 56 12.26 11.72 -0.86
N THR A 57 11.46 11.11 0.01
CA THR A 57 11.75 9.77 0.55
C THR A 57 10.47 8.97 0.78
N VAL A 58 10.49 7.75 0.26
CA VAL A 58 9.40 6.79 0.37
C VAL A 58 9.93 5.45 0.89
N GLU A 59 9.11 4.79 1.70
CA GLU A 59 9.30 3.41 2.11
C GLU A 59 8.17 2.56 1.54
N ILE A 60 8.51 1.61 0.68
CA ILE A 60 7.58 0.65 0.10
C ILE A 60 7.53 -0.56 1.03
N ARG A 61 6.32 -0.96 1.40
CA ARG A 61 6.02 -2.10 2.24
C ARG A 61 5.22 -3.13 1.47
N LEU A 62 5.53 -4.40 1.66
CA LEU A 62 4.84 -5.52 1.04
C LEU A 62 4.34 -6.48 2.12
N THR A 63 3.19 -7.07 1.91
CA THR A 63 2.78 -8.27 2.64
C THR A 63 3.25 -9.51 1.88
N ALA A 64 3.65 -10.55 2.61
CA ALA A 64 4.04 -11.82 2.04
C ALA A 64 2.96 -12.87 2.31
N ARG A 65 2.43 -13.46 1.24
CA ARG A 65 1.54 -14.62 1.30
C ARG A 65 2.33 -15.89 1.03
N TYR A 66 2.21 -16.86 1.92
CA TYR A 66 2.88 -18.16 1.79
C TYR A 66 2.03 -19.26 2.43
N LYS A 67 2.35 -20.51 2.11
CA LYS A 67 1.76 -21.67 2.78
C LYS A 67 2.63 -22.05 3.98
N PRO A 68 2.11 -21.99 5.22
CA PRO A 68 2.87 -22.42 6.38
C PRO A 68 3.10 -23.93 6.35
N ASP A 69 4.23 -24.39 6.89
CA ASP A 69 4.52 -25.82 7.03
C ASP A 69 3.63 -26.49 8.09
N ASP A 70 3.12 -25.69 9.04
CA ASP A 70 2.21 -26.09 10.10
C ASP A 70 0.93 -25.25 10.00
N GLU A 71 -0.11 -25.81 9.37
CA GLU A 71 -1.39 -25.12 9.15
C GLU A 71 -2.16 -24.87 10.46
N ASP A 72 -1.89 -25.62 11.54
CA ASP A 72 -2.57 -25.46 12.83
C ASP A 72 -1.97 -24.31 13.67
N ALA A 73 -0.79 -23.81 13.30
CA ALA A 73 -0.10 -22.72 13.99
C ALA A 73 -0.45 -21.32 13.47
N TYR A 74 -1.13 -21.23 12.33
CA TYR A 74 -1.42 -19.98 11.63
C TYR A 74 -2.88 -19.91 11.20
N GLU A 75 -3.44 -18.70 11.20
CA GLU A 75 -4.70 -18.48 10.51
C GLU A 75 -4.43 -18.51 8.99
N THR A 76 -5.12 -19.42 8.31
CA THR A 76 -4.98 -19.61 6.86
C THR A 76 -6.30 -19.37 6.14
N ASP A 77 -6.22 -18.84 4.93
CA ASP A 77 -7.37 -18.71 4.04
C ASP A 77 -7.88 -20.07 3.55
N GLN A 78 -8.98 -20.05 2.77
CA GLN A 78 -9.59 -21.23 2.14
C GLN A 78 -8.64 -22.01 1.19
N TRP A 79 -7.47 -21.45 0.86
CA TRP A 79 -6.44 -22.04 -0.01
C TRP A 79 -5.17 -22.45 0.76
N GLY A 80 -5.16 -22.31 2.09
CA GLY A 80 -4.05 -22.65 2.98
C GLY A 80 -2.93 -21.61 3.01
N TYR A 81 -3.21 -20.35 2.64
CA TYR A 81 -2.22 -19.27 2.73
C TYR A 81 -2.40 -18.47 4.01
N THR A 82 -1.28 -18.12 4.62
CA THR A 82 -1.19 -17.07 5.63
C THR A 82 -0.53 -15.84 5.02
N GLU A 83 -0.75 -14.68 5.64
CA GLU A 83 -0.25 -13.39 5.18
C GLU A 83 0.44 -12.66 6.33
N THR A 84 1.60 -12.08 6.06
CA THR A 84 2.30 -11.26 7.06
C THR A 84 1.69 -9.88 7.17
N ASP A 85 1.93 -9.20 8.29
CA ASP A 85 1.80 -7.75 8.36
C ASP A 85 2.64 -7.05 7.26
N PRO A 86 2.35 -5.78 6.92
CA PRO A 86 3.16 -5.02 5.97
C PRO A 86 4.61 -4.87 6.43
N LEU A 87 5.53 -5.52 5.72
CA LEU A 87 6.97 -5.51 6.00
C LEU A 87 7.70 -4.54 5.06
N PRO A 88 8.74 -3.84 5.54
CA PRO A 88 9.49 -2.91 4.70
C PRO A 88 10.30 -3.67 3.64
N ALA A 89 10.08 -3.30 2.38
CA ALA A 89 10.66 -3.98 1.22
C ALA A 89 11.77 -3.15 0.58
N LEU A 90 11.53 -1.87 0.36
CA LEU A 90 12.44 -0.99 -0.34
C LEU A 90 12.30 0.44 0.15
N ARG A 91 13.41 1.08 0.47
CA ARG A 91 13.45 2.51 0.78
C ARG A 91 14.14 3.26 -0.35
N ILE A 92 13.55 4.36 -0.81
CA ILE A 92 14.09 5.17 -1.90
C ILE A 92 14.19 6.61 -1.44
N THR A 93 15.38 7.18 -1.62
CA THR A 93 15.73 8.56 -1.24
C THR A 93 16.17 9.35 -2.46
N ASP A 94 16.35 10.66 -2.31
CA ASP A 94 16.79 11.59 -3.37
C ASP A 94 15.79 11.67 -4.55
N LEU A 95 14.50 11.52 -4.25
CA LEU A 95 13.42 11.67 -5.21
C LEU A 95 13.03 13.13 -5.37
N THR A 96 12.58 13.53 -6.54
CA THR A 96 11.73 14.73 -6.66
C THR A 96 10.37 14.48 -6.03
N LYS A 97 9.66 15.56 -5.68
CA LYS A 97 8.30 15.45 -5.12
C LYS A 97 7.40 14.62 -6.03
N THR A 98 7.39 14.91 -7.34
CA THR A 98 6.55 14.23 -8.33
C THR A 98 6.90 12.74 -8.48
N GLU A 99 8.17 12.36 -8.41
CA GLU A 99 8.56 10.94 -8.45
C GLU A 99 8.09 10.18 -7.21
N ALA A 100 8.20 10.81 -6.03
CA ALA A 100 7.71 10.22 -4.80
C ALA A 100 6.16 10.12 -4.81
N ASP A 101 5.47 11.13 -5.33
CA ASP A 101 4.01 11.10 -5.53
C ASP A 101 3.60 10.00 -6.53
N LEU A 102 4.37 9.83 -7.61
CA LEU A 102 4.15 8.77 -8.60
C LEU A 102 4.31 7.39 -7.97
N ILE A 103 5.38 7.16 -7.22
CA ILE A 103 5.61 5.87 -6.53
C ILE A 103 4.47 5.57 -5.56
N GLU A 104 4.05 6.56 -4.78
CA GLU A 104 2.98 6.43 -3.80
C GLU A 104 1.64 6.05 -4.42
N ALA A 105 1.29 6.64 -5.56
CA ALA A 105 0.03 6.35 -6.24
C ALA A 105 0.10 5.07 -7.12
N PHE A 106 1.21 4.84 -7.81
CA PHE A 106 1.31 3.82 -8.85
C PHE A 106 1.69 2.44 -8.31
N VAL A 107 2.64 2.34 -7.37
CA VAL A 107 3.17 1.04 -6.91
C VAL A 107 2.09 0.13 -6.29
N PRO A 108 1.20 0.62 -5.40
CA PRO A 108 0.13 -0.21 -4.87
C PRO A 108 -0.77 -0.78 -5.96
N VAL A 109 -1.12 0.03 -6.96
CA VAL A 109 -1.96 -0.38 -8.08
C VAL A 109 -1.23 -1.40 -8.96
N ALA A 110 0.05 -1.15 -9.27
CA ALA A 110 0.84 -2.04 -10.11
C ALA A 110 1.03 -3.43 -9.49
N VAL A 111 1.21 -3.49 -8.16
CA VAL A 111 1.29 -4.77 -7.44
C VAL A 111 -0.05 -5.50 -7.41
N ASN A 112 -1.15 -4.76 -7.18
CA ASN A 112 -2.50 -5.34 -7.08
C ASN A 112 -3.07 -5.81 -8.41
N GLU A 113 -2.73 -5.16 -9.52
CA GLU A 113 -3.13 -5.61 -10.86
C GLU A 113 -2.54 -7.02 -11.15
N ALA A 114 -1.34 -7.27 -10.63
CA ALA A 114 -0.60 -8.51 -10.81
C ALA A 114 -0.43 -8.89 -12.31
N ASP A 115 -0.11 -10.15 -12.59
CA ASP A 115 -0.07 -10.73 -13.95
C ASP A 115 0.90 -10.07 -14.97
N GLY A 116 2.02 -9.50 -14.49
CA GLY A 116 3.04 -8.91 -15.36
C GLY A 116 2.83 -7.45 -15.73
N PHE A 117 1.82 -6.78 -15.16
CA PHE A 117 1.67 -5.34 -15.29
C PHE A 117 2.93 -4.62 -14.76
N ALA A 118 3.39 -3.59 -15.48
CA ALA A 118 4.62 -2.84 -15.13
C ALA A 118 5.85 -3.76 -14.93
N GLU A 119 5.94 -4.82 -15.74
CA GLU A 119 6.94 -5.91 -15.65
C GLU A 119 7.01 -6.60 -14.26
N PHE A 120 6.03 -6.37 -13.38
CA PHE A 120 6.02 -6.89 -12.04
C PHE A 120 5.44 -8.31 -11.97
N GLN A 121 6.13 -9.19 -11.25
CA GLN A 121 5.67 -10.55 -10.96
C GLN A 121 5.47 -10.69 -9.46
N ASP A 122 4.28 -11.08 -9.04
CA ASP A 122 3.88 -11.19 -7.63
C ASP A 122 4.54 -12.36 -6.91
N TYR A 123 5.02 -13.38 -7.62
CA TYR A 123 5.64 -14.57 -7.02
C TYR A 123 7.17 -14.54 -7.00
N ALA A 124 7.72 -15.05 -5.89
CA ALA A 124 9.13 -15.38 -5.78
C ALA A 124 9.48 -16.58 -6.67
N THR A 125 10.75 -16.68 -7.02
CA THR A 125 11.31 -17.87 -7.70
C THR A 125 12.48 -18.39 -6.89
N LYS A 126 13.14 -19.44 -7.38
CA LYS A 126 14.34 -19.99 -6.72
C LYS A 126 15.51 -19.00 -6.71
N THR A 127 15.49 -18.01 -7.59
CA THR A 127 16.61 -17.08 -7.80
C THR A 127 16.25 -15.62 -7.54
N ASN A 128 14.96 -15.30 -7.40
CA ASN A 128 14.49 -13.93 -7.20
C ASN A 128 13.51 -13.91 -6.05
N SER A 129 13.82 -13.08 -5.06
CA SER A 129 12.97 -12.76 -3.91
C SER A 129 11.84 -11.79 -4.29
N LEU A 130 10.91 -11.52 -3.36
CA LEU A 130 9.86 -10.52 -3.58
C LEU A 130 10.44 -9.10 -3.70
N VAL A 131 11.54 -8.80 -2.99
CA VAL A 131 12.26 -7.52 -3.14
C VAL A 131 12.92 -7.40 -4.51
N ASP A 132 13.49 -8.49 -5.04
CA ASP A 132 14.06 -8.49 -6.39
C ASP A 132 12.99 -8.26 -7.45
N ARG A 133 11.79 -8.84 -7.26
CA ARG A 133 10.64 -8.57 -8.12
C ARG A 133 10.22 -7.11 -8.06
N LEU A 134 10.11 -6.54 -6.87
CA LEU A 134 9.77 -5.14 -6.69
C LEU A 134 10.79 -4.22 -7.37
N ARG A 135 12.10 -4.49 -7.24
CA ARG A 135 13.16 -3.68 -7.89
C ARG A 135 13.09 -3.69 -9.41
N GLY A 136 12.50 -4.73 -9.99
CA GLY A 136 12.28 -4.87 -11.43
C GLY A 136 11.01 -4.19 -11.95
N LEU A 137 10.19 -3.58 -11.09
CA LEU A 137 8.98 -2.89 -11.50
C LEU A 137 9.32 -1.64 -12.34
N THR A 138 8.65 -1.49 -13.48
CA THR A 138 8.80 -0.34 -14.37
C THR A 138 7.84 0.78 -14.00
N LEU A 139 8.35 2.01 -13.96
CA LEU A 139 7.54 3.21 -13.71
C LEU A 139 7.20 3.93 -15.02
N PRO A 140 6.02 4.55 -15.11
CA PRO A 140 5.68 5.48 -16.18
C PRO A 140 6.69 6.63 -16.27
N ALA A 141 6.88 7.17 -17.47
CA ALA A 141 7.60 8.43 -17.65
C ALA A 141 6.89 9.55 -16.90
N VAL A 142 7.60 10.20 -15.97
CA VAL A 142 7.05 11.31 -15.18
C VAL A 142 6.45 12.40 -16.08
N ASP A 143 7.11 12.71 -17.20
CA ASP A 143 6.63 13.72 -18.14
C ASP A 143 5.30 13.35 -18.82
N ASP A 144 5.03 12.06 -19.03
CA ASP A 144 3.79 11.59 -19.67
C ASP A 144 2.61 11.63 -18.69
N VAL A 145 2.86 11.35 -17.41
CA VAL A 145 1.81 11.18 -16.39
C VAL A 145 1.64 12.37 -15.46
N ARG A 146 2.50 13.40 -15.55
CA ARG A 146 2.53 14.54 -14.60
C ARG A 146 1.16 15.18 -14.39
N GLU A 147 0.48 15.56 -15.46
CA GLU A 147 -0.81 16.27 -15.39
C GLU A 147 -1.91 15.37 -14.83
N GLY A 148 -1.92 14.10 -15.23
CA GLY A 148 -2.84 13.09 -14.70
C GLY A 148 -2.61 12.81 -13.22
N LEU A 149 -1.35 12.73 -12.80
CA LEU A 149 -0.94 12.53 -11.43
C LEU A 149 -1.35 13.71 -10.54
N GLU A 150 -1.11 14.95 -10.97
CA GLU A 150 -1.57 16.14 -10.23
C GLU A 150 -3.09 16.16 -10.07
N SER A 151 -3.84 15.85 -11.13
CA SER A 151 -5.31 15.78 -11.08
C SER A 151 -5.82 14.67 -10.15
N TYR A 152 -5.16 13.51 -10.15
CA TYR A 152 -5.47 12.41 -9.26
C TYR A 152 -5.25 12.80 -7.79
N ILE A 153 -4.10 13.41 -7.49
CA ILE A 153 -3.75 13.85 -6.14
C ILE A 153 -4.76 14.90 -5.64
N GLU A 154 -5.08 15.91 -6.45
CA GLU A 154 -6.07 16.94 -6.06
C GLU A 154 -7.43 16.31 -5.76
N THR A 155 -7.86 15.35 -6.60
CA THR A 155 -9.14 14.64 -6.38
C THR A 155 -9.10 13.84 -5.08
N LYS A 156 -7.98 13.17 -4.79
CA LYS A 156 -7.79 12.38 -3.58
C LYS A 156 -7.77 13.26 -2.34
N GLU A 157 -6.98 14.34 -2.34
CA GLU A 157 -6.92 15.31 -1.23
C GLU A 157 -8.30 15.92 -0.94
N ARG A 158 -9.08 16.23 -1.98
CA ARG A 158 -10.44 16.74 -1.81
C ARG A 158 -11.40 15.69 -1.23
N ALA A 159 -11.22 14.42 -1.58
CA ALA A 159 -12.01 13.34 -1.01
C ALA A 159 -11.68 13.15 0.49
N GLU A 160 -10.39 13.13 0.84
CA GLU A 160 -9.93 13.03 2.24
C GLU A 160 -10.42 14.22 3.09
N GLU A 161 -10.39 15.44 2.56
CA GLU A 161 -10.95 16.63 3.24
C GLU A 161 -12.46 16.47 3.51
N LEU A 162 -13.22 15.98 2.52
CA LEU A 162 -14.65 15.74 2.66
C LEU A 162 -14.95 14.63 3.67
N GLU A 163 -14.14 13.57 3.72
CA GLU A 163 -14.23 12.51 4.72
C GLU A 163 -14.01 13.07 6.14
N GLU A 164 -12.99 13.93 6.33
CA GLU A 164 -12.76 14.62 7.62
C GLU A 164 -13.92 15.57 7.99
N GLU A 165 -14.53 16.24 7.01
CA GLU A 165 -15.73 17.05 7.24
C GLU A 165 -16.95 16.20 7.64
N ILE A 166 -17.10 15.01 7.07
CA ILE A 166 -18.18 14.08 7.39
C ILE A 166 -17.99 13.53 8.81
N GLU A 167 -16.80 13.05 9.16
CA GLU A 167 -16.49 12.53 10.51
C GLU A 167 -16.77 13.59 11.58
N ARG A 168 -16.30 14.82 11.38
CA ARG A 168 -16.61 15.94 12.28
C ARG A 168 -18.10 16.26 12.36
N THR A 169 -18.84 16.06 11.27
CA THR A 169 -20.29 16.30 11.25
C THR A 169 -21.03 15.19 11.99
N ASP A 170 -20.61 13.93 11.84
CA ASP A 170 -21.17 12.79 12.54
C ASP A 170 -20.97 12.93 14.06
N ASP A 171 -19.76 13.33 14.50
CA ASP A 171 -19.48 13.66 15.91
C ASP A 171 -20.43 14.74 16.46
N LEU A 172 -20.68 15.80 15.68
CA LEU A 172 -21.59 16.87 16.07
C LEU A 172 -23.05 16.42 16.10
N ILE A 173 -23.45 15.51 15.21
CA ILE A 173 -24.79 14.93 15.20
C ILE A 173 -24.99 14.11 16.48
N ASP A 174 -24.02 13.28 16.84
CA ASP A 174 -24.09 12.46 18.06
C ASP A 174 -24.19 13.34 19.31
N GLU A 175 -23.39 14.40 19.42
CA GLU A 175 -23.48 15.40 20.50
C GLU A 175 -24.90 15.99 20.60
N ILE A 176 -25.46 16.46 19.47
CA ILE A 176 -26.79 17.05 19.43
C ILE A 176 -27.88 16.02 19.79
N VAL A 177 -27.77 14.78 19.31
CA VAL A 177 -28.72 13.71 19.61
C VAL A 177 -28.70 13.37 21.09
N TYR A 178 -27.51 13.24 21.69
CA TYR A 178 -27.37 12.99 23.12
C TYR A 178 -27.98 14.12 23.96
N GLU A 179 -27.75 15.38 23.57
CA GLU A 179 -28.37 16.53 24.22
C GLU A 179 -29.90 16.55 24.07
N LEU A 180 -30.42 16.27 22.86
CA LEU A 180 -31.86 16.29 22.58
C LEU A 180 -32.64 15.24 23.37
N TYR A 181 -32.05 14.06 23.56
CA TYR A 181 -32.65 12.98 24.33
C TYR A 181 -32.24 12.98 25.81
N GLY A 182 -31.29 13.85 26.18
CA GLY A 182 -30.80 14.01 27.56
C GLY A 182 -30.10 12.77 28.08
N LEU A 183 -29.33 12.07 27.23
CA LEU A 183 -28.62 10.86 27.61
C LEU A 183 -27.54 11.17 28.65
N THR A 184 -27.38 10.26 29.59
CA THR A 184 -26.27 10.25 30.54
C THR A 184 -25.03 9.61 29.91
N GLU A 185 -23.84 9.84 30.48
CA GLU A 185 -22.58 9.22 30.01
C GLU A 185 -22.67 7.68 29.95
N GLU A 186 -23.44 7.06 30.86
CA GLU A 186 -23.67 5.61 30.88
C GLU A 186 -24.54 5.15 29.69
N GLU A 187 -25.56 5.93 29.33
CA GLU A 187 -26.43 5.64 28.18
C GLU A 187 -25.69 5.88 26.86
N ILE A 188 -24.83 6.90 26.78
CA ILE A 188 -23.98 7.18 25.61
C ILE A 188 -23.02 6.00 25.37
N GLY A 189 -22.31 5.54 26.40
CA GLY A 189 -21.38 4.42 26.26
C GLY A 189 -22.05 3.14 25.76
N ILE A 190 -23.30 2.87 26.16
CA ILE A 190 -24.08 1.74 25.63
C ILE A 190 -24.40 1.93 24.14
N VAL A 191 -24.76 3.15 23.73
CA VAL A 191 -25.06 3.44 22.32
C VAL A 191 -23.82 3.28 21.45
N GLU A 192 -22.68 3.84 21.85
CA GLU A 192 -21.41 3.74 21.11
C GLU A 192 -20.92 2.28 21.00
N GLU A 193 -21.04 1.49 22.07
CA GLU A 193 -20.69 0.05 22.04
C GLU A 193 -21.56 -0.71 21.02
N THR A 194 -22.84 -0.38 20.91
CA THR A 194 -23.74 -1.02 19.92
C THR A 194 -23.54 -0.57 18.48
N VAL A 195 -22.97 0.61 18.25
CA VAL A 195 -22.71 1.16 16.91
C VAL A 195 -21.34 0.72 16.37
N ALA A 196 -20.39 0.39 17.26
CA ALA A 196 -19.05 -0.07 16.90
C ALA A 196 -18.95 -1.57 16.52
N GLU A 197 -20.05 -2.34 16.58
CA GLU A 197 -20.14 -3.76 16.17
C GLU A 197 -20.59 -3.97 14.70
#